data_AF-A0A7X6PWE7-F1
#
_entry.id   AF-A0A7X6PWE7-F1
#
_cell.length_a   1.000
_cell.length_b   1.000
_cell.length_c   1.000
_cell.angle_alpha   90.00
_cell.angle_beta   90.00
_cell.angle_gamma   90.00
#
_symmetry.space_group_name_H-M   'P 1'
#
loop_
_entity.id
_entity.type
_entity.pdbx_description
1 polymer ?
#
loop_
_entity_poly.entity_id
_entity_poly.type
_entity_poly.pdbx_seq_one_letter_code
_entity_poly.pdbx_strand_id
1 'polypeptide(L)'
;ATECLLMGKYEDAKVEVDSEGLISNLAQKINEMIINMKTIELPLINAGAQTPSALICAESVITLMSQSTNDVLNTSDQLVESFEKLEENMNSHGFNGDRLKDYLQQELPLMKSGMFDIISSQSYQDVARQKMEALIDDLNNIRTWLIDALVILNINKDSSETNMEKKATLLKQVKNKIMPENAKQDLVDDLLLEFGL
;
A
#
# COMPACT_ATOMS: atom_id res chain seq x y z
N ALA A 1 51.06 -6.12 -24.13
CA ALA A 1 51.31 -5.88 -22.69
C ALA A 1 51.20 -7.18 -21.88
N THR A 2 50.12 -7.94 -22.02
CA THR A 2 49.84 -9.18 -21.25
C THR A 2 50.84 -10.31 -21.53
N GLU A 3 51.35 -10.44 -22.75
CA GLU A 3 52.35 -11.46 -23.13
C GLU A 3 53.76 -11.19 -22.55
N CYS A 4 54.16 -9.91 -22.39
CA CYS A 4 55.45 -9.56 -21.80
C CYS A 4 55.50 -9.83 -20.29
N LEU A 5 54.36 -9.70 -19.60
CA LEU A 5 54.20 -10.02 -18.18
C LEU A 5 54.32 -11.53 -17.90
N LEU A 6 53.83 -12.37 -18.82
CA LEU A 6 53.92 -13.84 -18.71
C LEU A 6 55.33 -14.38 -19.01
N MET A 7 56.16 -13.62 -19.74
CA MET A 7 57.53 -14.02 -20.10
C MET A 7 58.63 -13.48 -19.18
N GLY A 8 58.28 -12.83 -18.06
CA GLY A 8 59.25 -12.36 -17.06
C GLY A 8 60.17 -11.22 -17.54
N LYS A 9 59.84 -10.57 -18.66
CA LYS A 9 60.60 -9.44 -19.22
C LYS A 9 60.02 -8.13 -18.68
N TYR A 10 60.36 -7.82 -17.43
CA TYR A 10 59.86 -6.63 -16.72
C TYR A 10 60.58 -5.33 -17.09
N GLU A 11 61.73 -5.39 -17.76
CA GLU A 11 62.53 -4.20 -18.14
C GLU A 11 62.00 -3.48 -19.39
N ASP A 12 61.28 -4.18 -20.27
CA ASP A 12 60.77 -3.61 -21.54
C ASP A 12 59.31 -3.12 -21.44
N ALA A 13 58.61 -3.43 -20.35
CA ALA A 13 57.24 -3.00 -20.14
C ALA A 13 57.22 -1.77 -19.23
N LYS A 14 57.46 -0.59 -19.79
CA LYS A 14 56.93 0.64 -19.20
C LYS A 14 55.40 0.54 -19.24
N VAL A 15 54.82 -0.08 -18.22
CA VAL A 15 53.40 0.05 -17.95
C VAL A 15 53.23 1.48 -17.45
N GLU A 16 52.91 2.39 -18.36
CA GLU A 16 52.34 3.69 -18.00
C GLU A 16 51.00 3.40 -17.32
N VAL A 17 51.04 3.29 -15.98
CA VAL A 17 49.83 3.33 -15.17
C VAL A 17 49.39 4.78 -15.20
N ASP A 18 48.39 5.08 -16.02
CA ASP A 18 47.73 6.38 -16.06
C ASP A 18 46.92 6.58 -14.76
N SER A 19 47.65 6.92 -13.70
CA SER A 19 47.09 7.18 -12.38
C SER A 19 46.15 8.38 -12.40
N GLU A 20 46.36 9.36 -13.29
CA GLU A 20 45.46 10.50 -13.45
C GLU A 20 44.14 10.07 -14.11
N GLY A 21 44.18 9.23 -15.15
CA GLY A 21 43.00 8.64 -15.77
C GLY A 21 42.20 7.75 -14.82
N LEU A 22 42.86 6.95 -13.99
CA LEU A 22 42.20 6.13 -12.96
C LEU A 22 41.56 6.98 -11.85
N ILE A 23 42.24 8.03 -11.40
CA ILE A 23 41.69 8.96 -10.40
C ILE A 23 40.52 9.77 -10.99
N SER A 24 40.63 10.20 -12.24
CA SER A 24 39.57 10.88 -12.97
C SER A 24 38.32 9.99 -13.11
N ASN A 25 38.51 8.72 -13.47
CA ASN A 25 37.43 7.74 -13.56
C ASN A 25 36.77 7.48 -12.20
N LEU A 26 37.57 7.39 -11.13
CA LEU A 26 37.06 7.25 -9.77
C LEU A 26 36.27 8.50 -9.33
N ALA A 27 36.80 9.70 -9.60
CA ALA A 27 36.14 10.96 -9.29
C ALA A 27 34.81 11.10 -10.05
N GLN A 28 34.78 10.69 -11.31
CA GLN A 28 33.55 10.64 -12.10
C GLN A 28 32.52 9.67 -11.48
N LYS A 29 32.94 8.46 -11.11
CA LYS A 29 32.06 7.47 -10.44
C LYS A 29 31.54 7.95 -9.09
N ILE A 30 32.37 8.64 -8.31
CA ILE A 30 31.96 9.23 -7.03
C ILE A 30 30.94 10.35 -7.26
N ASN A 31 31.16 11.22 -8.24
CA ASN A 31 30.21 12.27 -8.58
C ASN A 31 28.87 11.71 -9.09
N GLU A 32 28.90 10.69 -9.94
CA GLU A 32 27.69 9.99 -10.39
C GLU A 32 26.95 9.35 -9.20
N MET A 33 27.66 8.71 -8.28
CA MET A 33 27.08 8.16 -7.05
C MET A 33 26.40 9.23 -6.19
N ILE A 34 27.04 10.39 -6.01
CA ILE A 34 26.48 11.51 -5.23
C ILE A 34 25.22 12.06 -5.90
N ILE A 35 25.23 12.21 -7.22
CA ILE A 35 24.05 12.66 -7.98
C ILE A 35 22.93 11.63 -7.85
N ASN A 36 23.23 10.33 -7.95
CA ASN A 36 22.23 9.27 -7.82
C ASN A 36 21.63 9.24 -6.41
N MET A 37 22.44 9.34 -5.36
CA MET A 37 21.95 9.42 -3.98
C MET A 37 21.00 10.59 -3.77
N LYS A 38 21.34 11.79 -4.29
CA LYS A 38 20.47 12.97 -4.24
C LYS A 38 19.17 12.79 -5.03
N THR A 39 19.20 12.00 -6.11
CA THR A 39 18.01 11.80 -6.96
C THR A 39 17.04 10.79 -6.35
N ILE A 40 17.56 9.80 -5.60
CA ILE A 40 16.76 8.77 -4.90
C ILE A 40 16.22 9.29 -3.56
N GLU A 41 16.88 10.28 -2.96
CA GLU A 41 16.49 10.88 -1.69
C GLU A 41 15.03 11.35 -1.68
N LEU A 42 14.59 12.07 -2.72
CA LEU A 42 13.25 12.64 -2.76
C LEU A 42 12.13 11.56 -2.83
N PRO A 43 12.17 10.56 -3.73
CA PRO A 43 11.21 9.45 -3.71
C PRO A 43 11.17 8.70 -2.39
N LEU A 44 12.33 8.41 -1.77
CA LEU A 44 12.39 7.71 -0.49
C LEU A 44 11.83 8.54 0.67
N ILE A 45 12.13 9.84 0.72
CA ILE A 45 11.55 10.74 1.72
C ILE A 45 10.03 10.81 1.58
N ASN A 46 9.53 10.93 0.34
CA ASN A 46 8.09 10.98 0.10
C ASN A 46 7.39 9.66 0.49
N ALA A 47 7.96 8.51 0.14
CA ALA A 47 7.47 7.20 0.56
C ALA A 47 7.49 7.05 2.09
N GLY A 48 8.58 7.47 2.73
CA GLY A 48 8.73 7.47 4.18
C GLY A 48 7.72 8.40 4.87
N ALA A 49 7.41 9.57 4.29
CA ALA A 49 6.46 10.52 4.84
C ALA A 49 5.00 10.07 4.71
N GLN A 50 4.67 9.33 3.64
CA GLN A 50 3.31 8.84 3.38
C GLN A 50 2.98 7.56 4.15
N THR A 51 3.99 6.74 4.50
CA THR A 51 3.81 5.47 5.21
C THR A 51 3.07 5.61 6.55
N PRO A 52 3.40 6.58 7.43
CA PRO A 52 2.64 6.82 8.67
C PRO A 52 1.19 7.19 8.41
N SER A 53 0.90 7.96 7.36
CA SER A 53 -0.48 8.34 6.99
C SER A 53 -1.31 7.11 6.60
N ALA A 54 -0.73 6.22 5.79
CA ALA A 54 -1.36 4.96 5.42
C ALA A 54 -1.66 4.08 6.66
N LEU A 55 -0.72 4.00 7.61
CA LEU A 55 -0.92 3.27 8.86
C LEU A 55 -2.09 3.85 9.67
N ILE A 56 -2.11 5.17 9.88
CA ILE A 56 -3.18 5.85 10.62
C ILE A 56 -4.55 5.63 9.95
N CYS A 57 -4.59 5.66 8.61
CA CYS A 57 -5.81 5.42 7.86
C CYS A 57 -6.31 3.97 8.06
N ALA A 58 -5.41 2.98 8.00
CA ALA A 58 -5.74 1.58 8.25
C ALA A 58 -6.25 1.34 9.69
N GLU A 59 -5.59 1.90 10.70
CA GLU A 59 -6.04 1.85 12.10
C GLU A 59 -7.41 2.51 12.29
N SER A 60 -7.65 3.63 11.61
CA SER A 60 -8.95 4.33 11.63
C SER A 60 -10.07 3.45 11.04
N VAL A 61 -9.81 2.75 9.93
CA VAL A 61 -10.78 1.81 9.33
C VAL A 61 -11.07 0.67 10.29
N ILE A 62 -10.03 0.04 10.88
CA ILE A 62 -10.20 -1.06 11.83
C ILE A 62 -11.01 -0.61 13.05
N THR A 63 -10.72 0.57 13.59
CA THR A 63 -11.44 1.14 14.73
C THR A 63 -12.92 1.37 14.40
N LEU A 64 -13.21 1.98 13.26
CA LEU A 64 -14.57 2.22 12.78
C LEU A 64 -15.33 0.90 12.60
N MET A 65 -14.69 -0.10 11.98
CA MET A 65 -15.28 -1.42 11.79
C MET A 65 -15.56 -2.12 13.12
N SER A 66 -14.63 -2.03 14.06
CA SER A 66 -14.79 -2.64 15.39
C SER A 66 -15.92 -1.98 16.18
N GLN A 67 -16.03 -0.65 16.15
CA GLN A 67 -17.09 0.09 16.84
C GLN A 67 -18.45 -0.25 16.27
N SER A 68 -18.64 -0.11 14.95
CA SER A 68 -19.93 -0.42 14.33
C SER A 68 -20.33 -1.89 14.46
N THR A 69 -19.37 -2.82 14.43
CA THR A 69 -19.66 -4.24 14.67
C THR A 69 -20.14 -4.48 16.11
N ASN A 70 -19.48 -3.84 17.09
CA ASN A 70 -19.87 -3.94 18.48
C ASN A 70 -21.27 -3.32 18.70
N ASP A 71 -21.56 -2.18 18.09
CA ASP A 71 -22.88 -1.55 18.16
C ASP A 71 -23.97 -2.45 17.57
N VAL A 72 -23.74 -3.05 16.40
CA VAL A 72 -24.69 -4.00 15.79
C VAL A 72 -24.91 -5.22 16.67
N LEU A 73 -23.86 -5.77 17.28
CA LEU A 73 -23.95 -6.92 18.19
C LEU A 73 -24.76 -6.56 19.43
N ASN A 74 -24.43 -5.46 20.11
CA ASN A 74 -25.14 -5.02 21.31
C ASN A 74 -26.62 -4.74 21.03
N THR A 75 -26.95 -4.07 19.93
CA THR A 75 -28.34 -3.83 19.55
C THR A 75 -29.06 -5.12 19.14
N SER A 76 -28.35 -6.07 18.51
CA SER A 76 -28.92 -7.39 18.19
C SER A 76 -29.22 -8.20 19.44
N ASP A 77 -28.31 -8.21 20.42
CA ASP A 77 -28.51 -8.92 21.70
C ASP A 77 -29.72 -8.34 22.46
N GLN A 78 -29.86 -7.01 22.48
CA GLN A 78 -31.03 -6.33 23.06
C GLN A 78 -32.33 -6.67 22.33
N LEU A 79 -32.29 -6.76 20.99
CA LEU A 79 -33.43 -7.15 20.17
C LEU A 79 -33.84 -8.61 20.43
N VAL A 80 -32.86 -9.52 20.51
CA VAL A 80 -33.09 -10.93 20.82
C VAL A 80 -33.75 -11.07 22.19
N GLU A 81 -33.22 -10.42 23.22
CA GLU A 81 -33.82 -10.43 24.57
C GLU A 81 -35.25 -9.88 24.56
N SER A 82 -35.51 -8.83 23.78
CA SER A 82 -36.85 -8.27 23.60
C SER A 82 -37.80 -9.24 22.88
N PHE A 83 -37.31 -9.97 21.88
CA PHE A 83 -38.09 -11.00 21.17
C PHE A 83 -38.38 -12.20 22.05
N GLU A 84 -37.41 -12.68 22.82
CA GLU A 84 -37.60 -13.78 23.77
C GLU A 84 -38.63 -13.43 24.85
N LYS A 85 -38.57 -12.22 25.42
CA LYS A 85 -39.59 -11.71 26.36
C LYS A 85 -40.96 -11.61 25.72
N LEU A 86 -41.03 -11.15 24.47
CA LEU A 86 -42.30 -11.09 23.74
C LEU A 86 -42.88 -12.49 23.52
N GLU A 87 -42.05 -13.46 23.14
CA GLU A 87 -42.46 -14.85 22.92
C GLU A 87 -42.92 -15.52 24.23
N GLU A 88 -42.19 -15.33 25.33
CA GLU A 88 -42.57 -15.83 26.66
C GLU A 88 -43.91 -15.24 27.13
N ASN A 89 -44.11 -13.94 26.92
CA ASN A 89 -45.35 -13.24 27.25
C ASN A 89 -46.54 -13.67 26.37
N MET A 90 -46.30 -14.06 25.11
CA MET A 90 -47.35 -14.60 24.23
C MET A 90 -47.69 -16.05 24.56
N ASN A 91 -46.71 -16.86 24.96
CA ASN A 91 -46.88 -18.29 25.27
C ASN A 91 -47.43 -18.53 26.69
N SER A 92 -47.15 -17.65 27.64
CA SER A 92 -47.83 -17.64 28.93
C SER A 92 -49.27 -17.19 28.71
N HIS A 93 -50.23 -18.10 28.87
CA HIS A 93 -51.66 -17.90 28.59
C HIS A 93 -52.38 -16.86 29.50
N GLY A 94 -51.64 -15.90 30.07
CA GLY A 94 -52.11 -14.89 31.03
C GLY A 94 -52.38 -13.50 30.46
N PHE A 95 -52.10 -13.25 29.18
CA PHE A 95 -52.38 -11.98 28.54
C PHE A 95 -53.79 -11.92 27.94
N ASN A 96 -54.71 -11.20 28.60
CA ASN A 96 -55.94 -10.74 27.95
C ASN A 96 -55.58 -9.86 26.75
N GLY A 97 -56.35 -9.94 25.66
CA GLY A 97 -56.05 -9.28 24.38
C GLY A 97 -55.72 -7.77 24.49
N ASP A 98 -56.33 -7.06 25.44
CA ASP A 98 -56.02 -5.64 25.69
C ASP A 98 -54.64 -5.40 26.31
N ARG A 99 -54.18 -6.26 27.24
CA ARG A 99 -52.84 -6.16 27.84
C ARG A 99 -51.74 -6.49 26.84
N LEU A 100 -52.00 -7.43 25.93
CA LEU A 100 -51.03 -7.80 24.88
C LEU A 100 -50.89 -6.64 23.89
N LYS A 101 -52.01 -5.99 23.57
CA LYS A 101 -52.04 -4.82 22.69
C LYS A 101 -51.27 -3.64 23.30
N ASP A 102 -51.45 -3.37 24.59
CA ASP A 102 -50.70 -2.31 25.28
C ASP A 102 -49.19 -2.62 25.34
N TYR A 103 -48.82 -3.87 25.61
CA TYR A 103 -47.42 -4.31 25.60
C TYR A 103 -46.79 -4.21 24.21
N LEU A 104 -47.47 -4.69 23.16
CA LEU A 104 -47.03 -4.55 21.77
C LEU A 104 -46.92 -3.08 21.36
N GLN A 105 -47.81 -2.20 21.84
CA GLN A 105 -47.70 -0.76 21.56
C GLN A 105 -46.47 -0.11 22.22
N GLN A 106 -45.92 -0.67 23.29
CA GLN A 106 -44.72 -0.17 23.96
C GLN A 106 -43.44 -0.80 23.42
N GLU A 107 -43.41 -2.12 23.20
CA GLU A 107 -42.20 -2.85 22.78
C GLU A 107 -41.93 -2.79 21.29
N LEU A 108 -42.97 -2.78 20.45
CA LEU A 108 -42.80 -2.79 18.99
C LEU A 108 -42.10 -1.51 18.47
N PRO A 109 -42.34 -0.30 19.03
CA PRO A 109 -41.51 0.87 18.74
C PRO A 109 -40.05 0.72 19.15
N LEU A 110 -39.75 0.08 20.29
CA LEU A 110 -38.39 -0.15 20.77
C LEU A 110 -37.64 -1.12 19.87
N MET A 111 -38.28 -2.24 19.49
CA MET A 111 -37.74 -3.18 18.52
C MET A 111 -37.50 -2.51 17.16
N LYS A 112 -38.46 -1.71 16.69
CA LYS A 112 -38.33 -0.97 15.43
C LYS A 112 -37.18 0.04 15.50
N SER A 113 -37.00 0.71 16.64
CA SER A 113 -35.86 1.60 16.88
C SER A 113 -34.55 0.83 16.80
N GLY A 114 -34.42 -0.30 17.50
CA GLY A 114 -33.22 -1.13 17.46
C GLY A 114 -32.88 -1.62 16.05
N MET A 115 -33.88 -1.97 15.23
CA MET A 115 -33.65 -2.31 13.82
C MET A 115 -33.14 -1.11 13.01
N PHE A 116 -33.68 0.09 13.23
CA PHE A 116 -33.16 1.30 12.59
C PHE A 116 -31.75 1.66 13.08
N ASP A 117 -31.43 1.41 14.34
CA ASP A 117 -30.11 1.62 14.90
C ASP A 117 -29.09 0.66 14.27
N ILE A 118 -29.44 -0.60 14.03
CA ILE A 118 -28.61 -1.56 13.25
C ILE A 118 -28.38 -1.05 11.82
N ILE A 119 -29.44 -0.62 11.14
CA ILE A 119 -29.35 -0.08 9.76
C ILE A 119 -28.47 1.17 9.73
N SER A 120 -28.65 2.07 10.70
CA SER A 120 -27.84 3.28 10.85
C SER A 120 -26.38 2.92 11.13
N SER A 121 -26.13 1.96 12.01
CA SER A 121 -24.79 1.48 12.33
C SER A 121 -24.10 0.88 11.12
N GLN A 122 -24.82 0.33 10.14
CA GLN A 122 -24.28 -0.16 8.86
C GLN A 122 -23.88 0.97 7.88
N SER A 123 -24.29 2.21 8.10
CA SER A 123 -23.88 3.35 7.26
C SER A 123 -22.36 3.60 7.29
N TYR A 124 -21.66 3.13 8.33
CA TYR A 124 -20.20 3.16 8.42
C TYR A 124 -19.50 2.45 7.24
N GLN A 125 -20.16 1.49 6.59
CA GLN A 125 -19.57 0.72 5.50
C GLN A 125 -19.16 1.61 4.33
N ASP A 126 -19.93 2.67 4.07
CA ASP A 126 -19.60 3.64 3.02
C ASP A 126 -18.37 4.47 3.40
N VAL A 127 -18.32 4.95 4.65
CA VAL A 127 -17.16 5.69 5.20
C VAL A 127 -15.90 4.81 5.24
N ALA A 128 -16.04 3.54 5.64
CA ALA A 128 -14.96 2.56 5.65
C ALA A 128 -14.43 2.31 4.23
N ARG A 129 -15.33 2.17 3.25
CA ARG A 129 -14.97 2.00 1.84
C ARG A 129 -14.18 3.20 1.32
N GLN A 130 -14.67 4.42 1.53
CA GLN A 130 -13.97 5.64 1.09
C GLN A 130 -12.57 5.74 1.70
N LYS A 131 -12.41 5.40 2.99
CA LYS A 131 -11.10 5.37 3.64
C LYS A 131 -10.18 4.27 3.11
N MET A 132 -10.73 3.09 2.79
CA MET A 132 -9.99 2.01 2.13
C MET A 132 -9.53 2.40 0.73
N GLU A 133 -10.36 3.09 -0.05
CA GLU A 133 -9.96 3.60 -1.38
C GLU A 133 -8.81 4.60 -1.26
N ALA A 134 -8.89 5.53 -0.31
CA ALA A 134 -7.79 6.48 -0.04
C ALA A 134 -6.50 5.76 0.41
N LEU A 135 -6.62 4.70 1.23
CA LEU A 135 -5.49 3.87 1.63
C LEU A 135 -4.84 3.16 0.43
N ILE A 136 -5.66 2.63 -0.49
CA ILE A 136 -5.17 1.99 -1.72
C ILE A 136 -4.39 3.01 -2.57
N ASP A 137 -4.90 4.23 -2.70
CA ASP A 137 -4.22 5.30 -3.43
C ASP A 137 -2.89 5.68 -2.76
N ASP A 138 -2.84 5.79 -1.43
CA ASP A 138 -1.60 6.05 -0.69
C ASP A 138 -0.56 4.94 -0.89
N LEU A 139 -0.99 3.67 -0.81
CA LEU A 139 -0.12 2.52 -1.06
C LEU A 139 0.41 2.49 -2.51
N ASN A 140 -0.43 2.87 -3.48
CA ASN A 140 -0.03 2.97 -4.88
C ASN A 140 1.00 4.09 -5.10
N ASN A 141 0.86 5.22 -4.39
CA ASN A 141 1.84 6.30 -4.43
C ASN A 141 3.19 5.86 -3.83
N ILE A 142 3.16 5.21 -2.66
CA ILE A 142 4.35 4.62 -2.04
C ILE A 142 5.03 3.63 -2.99
N ARG A 143 4.25 2.71 -3.59
CA ARG A 143 4.74 1.76 -4.60
C ARG A 143 5.39 2.49 -5.77
N THR A 144 4.76 3.53 -6.30
CA THR A 144 5.30 4.29 -7.44
C THR A 144 6.64 4.95 -7.10
N TRP A 145 6.76 5.58 -5.92
CA TRP A 145 8.03 6.18 -5.51
C TRP A 145 9.14 5.16 -5.24
N LEU A 146 8.80 3.98 -4.73
CA LEU A 146 9.76 2.89 -4.57
C LEU A 146 10.21 2.33 -5.94
N ILE A 147 9.30 2.24 -6.90
CA ILE A 147 9.65 1.88 -8.29
C ILE A 147 10.57 2.94 -8.88
N ASP A 148 10.26 4.23 -8.73
CA ASP A 148 11.10 5.31 -9.23
C ASP A 148 12.51 5.23 -8.63
N ALA A 149 12.62 4.97 -7.32
CA ALA A 149 13.90 4.76 -6.64
C ALA A 149 14.66 3.55 -7.21
N LEU A 150 13.98 2.41 -7.40
CA LEU A 150 14.56 1.20 -7.99
C LEU A 150 15.01 1.40 -9.43
N VAL A 151 14.23 2.14 -10.23
CA VAL A 151 14.59 2.47 -11.61
C VAL A 151 15.80 3.40 -11.65
N ILE A 152 15.87 4.43 -10.80
CA ILE A 152 17.06 5.29 -10.72
C ILE A 152 18.30 4.47 -10.31
N LEU A 153 18.13 3.47 -9.44
CA LEU A 153 19.20 2.52 -9.07
C LEU A 153 19.55 1.53 -10.20
N ASN A 154 18.57 1.07 -10.98
CA ASN A 154 18.73 0.03 -12.02
C ASN A 154 19.18 0.61 -13.39
N ILE A 155 18.85 1.88 -13.71
CA ILE A 155 19.22 2.55 -14.97
C ILE A 155 20.72 2.42 -15.32
N ASN A 156 21.61 2.18 -14.34
CA ASN A 156 23.04 2.12 -14.58
C ASN A 156 23.71 0.77 -14.31
N LYS A 157 22.96 -0.32 -14.06
CA LYS A 157 23.57 -1.67 -13.97
C LYS A 157 23.81 -2.27 -15.37
N ASP A 158 23.03 -1.85 -16.37
CA ASP A 158 23.16 -2.25 -17.78
C ASP A 158 23.16 -1.01 -18.69
N SER A 159 24.33 -0.39 -18.84
CA SER A 159 24.56 0.80 -19.67
C SER A 159 24.60 0.48 -21.17
N SER A 160 23.63 -0.29 -21.68
CA SER A 160 23.39 -0.40 -23.12
C SER A 160 22.35 0.66 -23.52
N GLU A 161 22.69 1.50 -24.52
CA GLU A 161 21.83 2.59 -25.01
C GLU A 161 20.40 2.14 -25.34
N THR A 162 20.23 0.90 -25.77
CA THR A 162 18.95 0.27 -26.11
C THR A 162 18.07 -0.06 -24.90
N ASN A 163 18.65 -0.34 -23.73
CA ASN A 163 17.90 -0.52 -22.48
C ASN A 163 17.54 0.82 -21.83
N MET A 164 18.42 1.83 -21.96
CA MET A 164 18.14 3.20 -21.48
C MET A 164 16.97 3.84 -22.22
N GLU A 165 16.89 3.72 -23.55
CA GLU A 165 15.75 4.27 -24.31
C GLU A 165 14.43 3.57 -23.97
N LYS A 166 14.43 2.24 -23.83
CA LYS A 166 13.24 1.47 -23.42
C LYS A 166 12.79 1.80 -22.00
N LYS A 167 13.72 1.87 -21.04
CA LYS A 167 13.41 2.22 -19.63
C LYS A 167 12.99 3.69 -19.50
N ALA A 168 13.56 4.61 -20.27
CA ALA A 168 13.13 6.02 -20.32
C ALA A 168 11.75 6.22 -20.99
N THR A 169 11.41 5.41 -21.99
CA THR A 169 10.05 5.40 -22.56
C THR A 169 9.04 4.77 -21.60
N LEU A 170 9.40 3.71 -20.89
CA LEU A 170 8.58 3.10 -19.84
C LEU A 170 8.34 4.07 -18.67
N LEU A 171 9.36 4.83 -18.23
CA LEU A 171 9.21 5.90 -17.24
C LEU A 171 8.23 6.99 -17.68
N LYS A 172 8.26 7.40 -18.96
CA LYS A 172 7.28 8.35 -19.50
C LYS A 172 5.87 7.76 -19.57
N GLN A 173 5.73 6.45 -19.81
CA GLN A 173 4.43 5.78 -19.89
C GLN A 173 3.81 5.52 -18.51
N VAL A 174 4.63 5.19 -17.50
CA VAL A 174 4.21 5.05 -16.09
C VAL A 174 3.83 6.42 -15.50
N LYS A 175 4.65 7.46 -15.73
CA LYS A 175 4.36 8.84 -15.31
C LYS A 175 3.08 9.40 -15.93
N ASN A 176 2.73 8.99 -17.15
CA ASN A 176 1.52 9.45 -17.84
C ASN A 176 0.29 8.56 -17.60
N LYS A 177 0.32 7.57 -16.68
CA LYS A 177 -0.77 6.62 -16.42
C LYS A 177 -1.26 5.86 -17.68
N ILE A 178 -0.43 5.73 -18.72
CA ILE A 178 -0.81 5.11 -19.99
C ILE A 178 -0.75 3.57 -19.89
N MET A 179 -0.01 3.04 -18.91
CA MET A 179 0.18 1.61 -18.75
C MET A 179 -0.90 0.97 -17.87
N PRO A 180 -1.51 -0.15 -18.29
CA PRO A 180 -2.44 -0.92 -17.47
C PRO A 180 -1.70 -1.58 -16.29
N GLU A 181 -2.38 -1.72 -15.14
CA GLU A 181 -1.76 -2.09 -13.85
C GLU A 181 -1.01 -3.43 -13.85
N ASN A 182 -1.50 -4.40 -14.61
CA ASN A 182 -0.84 -5.67 -14.86
C ASN A 182 0.57 -5.50 -15.44
N ALA A 183 0.73 -4.59 -16.40
CA ALA A 183 2.04 -4.35 -17.01
C ALA A 183 3.02 -3.61 -16.10
N LYS A 184 2.53 -2.87 -15.09
CA LYS A 184 3.38 -2.29 -14.02
C LYS A 184 3.82 -3.36 -13.01
N GLN A 185 3.00 -4.38 -12.79
CA GLN A 185 3.30 -5.49 -11.89
C GLN A 185 4.34 -6.42 -12.52
N ASP A 186 4.17 -6.77 -13.80
CA ASP A 186 5.15 -7.52 -14.57
C ASP A 186 6.51 -6.81 -14.61
N LEU A 187 6.53 -5.48 -14.75
CA LEU A 187 7.78 -4.70 -14.74
C LEU A 187 8.47 -4.72 -13.38
N VAL A 188 7.69 -4.73 -12.28
CA VAL A 188 8.22 -4.86 -10.92
C VAL A 188 8.79 -6.25 -10.70
N ASP A 189 8.09 -7.28 -11.16
CA ASP A 189 8.52 -8.67 -11.03
C ASP A 189 9.79 -8.93 -11.85
N ASP A 190 9.88 -8.40 -13.07
CA ASP A 190 11.09 -8.43 -13.90
C ASP A 190 12.27 -7.68 -13.26
N LEU A 191 12.02 -6.52 -12.63
CA LEU A 191 13.03 -5.75 -11.90
C LEU A 191 13.50 -6.50 -10.65
N LEU A 192 12.60 -7.16 -9.91
CA LEU A 192 12.93 -7.94 -8.71
C LEU A 192 13.75 -9.19 -9.06
N LEU A 193 13.42 -9.87 -10.17
CA LEU A 193 14.19 -10.99 -10.71
C LEU A 193 15.64 -10.59 -11.07
N GLU A 194 15.86 -9.38 -11.58
CA GLU A 194 17.22 -8.85 -11.86
C GLU A 194 18.07 -8.59 -10.59
N PHE A 195 17.45 -8.46 -9.41
CA PHE A 195 18.13 -8.25 -8.13
C PHE A 195 18.33 -9.51 -7.29
N GLY A 196 17.79 -10.67 -7.71
CA GLY A 196 18.09 -11.97 -7.11
C GLY A 196 17.13 -12.40 -5.99
N LEU A 197 15.86 -12.57 -6.34
CA LEU A 197 15.00 -13.60 -5.77
C LEU A 197 14.69 -14.65 -6.85
#